data_AF-A0A497NEW2-F1
#
_entry.id   AF-A0A497NEW2-F1
#
_cell.length_a   1.000
_cell.length_b   1.000
_cell.length_c   1.000
_cell.angle_alpha   90.00
_cell.angle_beta   90.00
_cell.angle_gamma   90.00
#
_symmetry.space_group_name_H-M   'P 1'
#
loop_
_entity.id
_entity.type
_entity.pdbx_description
1 polymer ?
#
loop_
_entity_poly.entity_id
_entity_poly.type
_entity_poly.pdbx_seq_one_letter_code
_entity_poly.pdbx_strand_id
1 'polypeptide(L)'
;MGVRGAFATLIGALQSVVGLLTFILAYLIYYNPDILRVRDILNIQEGYIPFFILTLAVVSLFSIISGLLIIYEWTSTKEDKDEKDRI
;
A
#
# COMPACT_ATOMS: atom_id res chain seq x y z
N MET A 1 -8.54 15.75 18.44
CA MET A 1 -8.29 15.37 17.02
C MET A 1 -9.62 15.29 16.31
N GLY A 2 -9.85 16.13 15.29
CA GLY A 2 -11.11 16.09 14.53
C GLY A 2 -11.27 14.75 13.79
N VAL A 3 -12.53 14.28 13.68
CA VAL A 3 -12.92 13.01 13.05
C VAL A 3 -12.23 12.80 11.69
N ARG A 4 -12.14 13.86 10.87
CA ARG A 4 -11.49 13.85 9.54
C ARG A 4 -10.01 13.41 9.59
N GLY A 5 -9.27 13.77 10.64
CA GLY A 5 -7.85 13.41 10.77
C GLY A 5 -7.65 11.96 11.19
N ALA A 6 -8.53 11.42 12.04
CA ALA A 6 -8.52 10.00 12.38
C ALA A 6 -8.82 9.13 11.16
N PHE A 7 -9.80 9.53 10.33
CA PHE A 7 -10.11 8.82 9.09
C PHE A 7 -8.96 8.86 8.10
N ALA A 8 -8.28 10.01 7.93
CA ALA A 8 -7.17 10.09 6.99
C ALA A 8 -5.97 9.23 7.41
N THR A 9 -5.59 9.25 8.69
CA THR A 9 -4.53 8.36 9.20
C THR A 9 -4.91 6.90 9.03
N LEU A 10 -6.18 6.53 9.27
CA LEU A 10 -6.67 5.17 9.09
C LEU A 10 -6.64 4.73 7.62
N ILE A 11 -7.09 5.58 6.69
CA ILE A 11 -7.05 5.32 5.25
C ILE A 11 -5.60 5.17 4.77
N GLY A 12 -4.72 6.10 5.14
CA GLY A 12 -3.30 6.03 4.78
C GLY A 12 -2.64 4.75 5.28
N ALA A 13 -2.89 4.37 6.54
CA ALA A 13 -2.37 3.14 7.12
C ALA A 13 -2.90 1.88 6.40
N LEU A 14 -4.21 1.80 6.15
CA LEU A 14 -4.81 0.69 5.40
C LEU A 14 -4.20 0.58 4.00
N GLN A 15 -4.00 1.70 3.33
CA GLN A 15 -3.46 1.72 1.97
C GLN A 15 -1.98 1.29 1.93
N SER A 16 -1.18 1.65 2.94
CA SER A 16 0.18 1.13 3.09
C SER A 16 0.18 -0.38 3.35
N VAL A 17 -0.74 -0.89 4.19
CA VAL A 17 -0.90 -2.34 4.44
C VAL A 17 -1.29 -3.08 3.17
N VAL A 18 -2.22 -2.55 2.38
CA VAL A 18 -2.61 -3.13 1.08
C VAL A 18 -1.43 -3.16 0.11
N GLY A 19 -0.62 -2.09 0.08
CA GLY A 19 0.60 -2.07 -0.72
C GLY A 19 1.57 -3.18 -0.33
N LEU A 20 1.84 -3.34 0.96
CA LEU A 20 2.70 -4.42 1.48
C LEU A 20 2.15 -5.82 1.15
N LEU A 21 0.84 -6.03 1.31
CA LEU A 21 0.20 -7.30 0.97
C LEU A 21 0.32 -7.61 -0.53
N THR A 22 0.13 -6.59 -1.37
CA THR A 22 0.31 -6.70 -2.82
C THR A 22 1.75 -7.09 -3.18
N PHE A 23 2.73 -6.50 -2.49
CA PHE A 23 4.14 -6.84 -2.67
C PHE A 23 4.45 -8.30 -2.26
N ILE A 24 3.94 -8.74 -1.12
CA ILE A 24 4.08 -10.13 -0.65
C ILE A 24 3.43 -11.10 -1.64
N LEU A 25 2.27 -10.74 -2.18
CA LEU A 25 1.59 -11.56 -3.20
C LEU A 25 2.42 -11.67 -4.48
N ALA A 26 3.02 -10.56 -4.94
CA ALA A 26 3.93 -10.58 -6.09
C ALA A 26 5.12 -11.52 -5.86
N TYR A 27 5.71 -11.49 -4.66
CA TYR A 27 6.79 -12.39 -4.26
C TYR A 27 6.34 -13.86 -4.23
N LEU A 28 5.14 -14.14 -3.70
CA LEU A 28 4.57 -15.48 -3.68
C LEU A 28 4.29 -16.03 -5.08
N ILE A 29 3.85 -15.20 -6.02
CA ILE A 29 3.65 -15.59 -7.42
C ILE A 29 4.99 -15.88 -8.10
N TYR A 30 6.03 -15.09 -7.81
CA TYR A 30 7.36 -15.27 -8.38
C TYR A 30 8.04 -16.55 -7.88
N TYR A 31 8.10 -16.74 -6.56
CA TYR A 31 8.80 -17.87 -5.94
C TYR A 31 7.97 -19.16 -5.96
N ASN A 32 6.64 -19.05 -5.97
CA ASN A 32 5.67 -20.15 -5.95
C ASN A 32 6.03 -21.28 -4.95
N PRO A 33 6.11 -20.99 -3.64
CA PRO A 33 6.52 -21.99 -2.65
C PRO A 33 5.52 -23.15 -2.56
N ASP A 34 6.02 -24.38 -2.39
CA ASP A 34 5.23 -25.63 -2.38
C ASP A 34 4.11 -25.68 -1.33
N ILE A 35 4.24 -24.89 -0.27
CA ILE A 35 3.27 -24.80 0.84
C ILE A 35 1.98 -24.08 0.44
N LEU A 36 2.07 -23.11 -0.46
CA LEU A 36 0.97 -22.20 -0.80
C LEU A 36 0.60 -22.26 -2.29
N ARG A 37 1.55 -22.58 -3.17
CA ARG A 37 1.37 -22.75 -4.62
C ARG A 37 0.43 -21.72 -5.24
N VAL A 38 0.63 -20.44 -4.88
CA VAL A 38 -0.28 -19.34 -5.23
C VAL A 38 -0.46 -19.22 -6.73
N ARG A 39 0.59 -19.51 -7.50
CA ARG A 39 0.54 -19.50 -8.96
C ARG A 39 -0.43 -20.54 -9.51
N ASP A 40 -0.49 -21.71 -8.88
CA ASP A 40 -1.35 -22.82 -9.30
C ASP A 40 -2.81 -22.58 -8.87
N ILE A 41 -3.01 -22.02 -7.68
CA ILE A 41 -4.34 -21.61 -7.20
C ILE A 41 -4.95 -20.55 -8.12
N LEU A 42 -4.15 -19.57 -8.54
CA LEU A 42 -4.57 -18.51 -9.46
C LEU A 42 -4.54 -18.95 -10.93
N ASN A 43 -4.12 -20.19 -11.23
CA ASN A 43 -3.99 -20.75 -12.57
C ASN A 43 -3.25 -19.80 -13.54
N ILE A 44 -2.15 -19.20 -13.08
CA ILE A 44 -1.37 -18.25 -13.86
C ILE A 44 -0.46 -19.02 -14.81
N GLN A 45 -0.70 -18.85 -16.12
CA GLN A 45 0.16 -19.42 -17.14
C GLN A 45 1.55 -18.75 -17.13
N GLU A 46 2.61 -19.56 -17.28
CA GLU A 46 3.99 -19.14 -17.02
C GLU A 46 4.43 -17.92 -17.85
N GLY A 47 3.95 -17.82 -19.09
CA GLY A 47 4.26 -16.68 -19.97
C GLY A 47 3.75 -15.32 -19.46
N TYR A 48 2.75 -15.30 -18.56
CA TYR A 48 2.18 -14.07 -18.02
C TYR A 48 2.73 -13.70 -16.64
N ILE A 49 3.56 -14.53 -16.01
CA ILE A 49 4.16 -14.26 -14.69
C ILE A 49 4.85 -12.88 -14.64
N PRO A 50 5.71 -12.50 -15.60
CA PRO A 50 6.39 -11.20 -15.56
C PRO A 50 5.41 -10.04 -15.61
N PHE A 51 4.32 -10.18 -16.38
CA PHE A 51 3.27 -9.16 -16.48
C PHE A 51 2.56 -8.99 -15.13
N PHE A 52 2.15 -10.08 -14.48
CA PHE A 52 1.52 -10.02 -13.16
C PHE A 52 2.44 -9.39 -12.10
N ILE A 53 3.71 -9.78 -12.06
CA ILE A 53 4.69 -9.20 -11.13
C ILE A 53 4.86 -7.71 -11.38
N LEU A 54 4.99 -7.29 -12.64
CA LEU A 54 5.14 -5.89 -12.99
C LEU A 54 3.91 -5.07 -12.59
N THR A 55 2.71 -5.56 -12.88
CA THR A 55 1.46 -4.91 -12.47
C THR A 55 1.37 -4.80 -10.95
N LEU A 56 1.62 -5.89 -10.21
CA LEU A 56 1.55 -5.88 -8.74
C LEU A 56 2.63 -4.98 -8.12
N ALA A 57 3.84 -4.95 -8.69
CA ALA A 57 4.91 -4.06 -8.24
C ALA A 57 4.53 -2.59 -8.43
N VAL A 58 3.98 -2.24 -9.60
CA VAL A 58 3.49 -0.87 -9.88
C VAL A 58 2.36 -0.49 -8.91
N VAL A 59 1.36 -1.36 -8.75
CA VAL A 59 0.24 -1.13 -7.81
C VAL A 59 0.74 -0.97 -6.38
N SER A 60 1.65 -1.84 -5.94
CA SER A 60 2.27 -1.77 -4.61
C SER A 60 2.98 -0.44 -4.38
N LEU A 61 3.80 0.00 -5.34
CA LEU A 61 4.52 1.27 -5.25
C LEU A 61 3.55 2.45 -5.13
N PHE A 62 2.56 2.54 -6.02
CA PHE A 62 1.57 3.61 -5.95
C PHE A 62 0.76 3.58 -4.65
N SER A 63 0.41 2.40 -4.16
CA SER A 63 -0.33 2.24 -2.90
C SER A 63 0.49 2.73 -1.70
N ILE A 64 1.78 2.35 -1.62
CA ILE A 64 2.66 2.78 -0.52
C ILE A 64 2.90 4.29 -0.58
N ILE A 65 3.23 4.83 -1.75
CA ILE A 65 3.49 6.27 -1.93
C ILE A 65 2.26 7.09 -1.56
N SER A 66 1.09 6.70 -2.05
CA SER A 66 -0.15 7.44 -1.76
C SER A 66 -0.57 7.30 -0.29
N GLY A 67 -0.39 6.13 0.34
CA GLY A 67 -0.61 5.96 1.78
C GLY A 67 0.29 6.87 2.64
N LEU A 68 1.58 6.95 2.28
CA LEU A 68 2.53 7.84 2.94
C LEU A 68 2.18 9.32 2.74
N LEU A 69 1.75 9.70 1.53
CA LEU A 69 1.38 11.07 1.21
C LEU A 69 0.17 11.53 2.03
N ILE A 70 -0.85 10.68 2.19
CA ILE A 70 -2.03 10.97 3.02
C ILE A 70 -1.63 11.20 4.49
N ILE A 71 -0.71 10.39 5.01
CA ILE A 71 -0.21 10.53 6.39
C ILE A 71 0.60 11.81 6.54
N TYR A 72 1.45 12.14 5.56
CA TYR A 72 2.30 13.33 5.57
C TYR A 72 1.48 14.63 5.50
N GLU A 73 0.56 14.72 4.53
CA GLU A 73 -0.31 15.90 4.35
C GLU A 73 -1.08 16.23 5.63
N TRP A 74 -1.59 15.19 6.31
CA TRP A 74 -2.31 15.37 7.57
C TRP A 74 -1.43 15.72 8.76
N THR A 75 -0.17 15.25 8.77
CA THR A 75 0.78 15.63 9.82
C THR A 75 1.21 17.08 9.65
N SER A 76 1.55 17.49 8.43
CA SER A 76 1.93 18.87 8.12
C SER A 76 0.78 19.87 8.34
N THR A 77 -0.46 19.49 7.99
CA THR A 77 -1.66 20.32 8.25
C THR A 77 -1.94 20.49 9.76
N LYS A 78 -1.50 19.57 10.62
CA LYS A 78 -1.63 19.72 12.07
C LYS A 78 -0.61 20.72 12.62
N GLU A 79 0.64 20.67 12.18
CA GLU A 79 1.67 21.63 12.59
C GLU A 79 1.28 23.08 12.23
N ASP A 80 0.74 23.31 11.03
CA ASP A 80 0.32 24.65 10.58
C ASP A 80 -0.83 25.24 11.44
N LYS A 81 -1.72 24.38 11.96
CA LYS A 81 -2.78 24.82 12.88
C LYS A 81 -2.27 25.13 14.28
N ASP A 82 -1.36 24.31 14.80
CA ASP A 82 -0.77 24.52 16.13
C ASP A 82 0.13 25.78 16.18
N GLU A 83 0.75 26.18 15.06
CA GLU A 83 1.48 27.45 14.93
C GLU A 83 0.51 28.65 14.99
N LYS A 84 -0.63 28.57 14.30
CA LYS A 84 -1.59 29.67 14.17
C LYS A 84 -2.37 29.96 15.46
N ASP A 85 -2.59 28.97 16.31
CA ASP A 85 -3.25 29.11 17.62
C ASP A 85 -2.31 29.71 18.69
N ARG A 86 -1.00 29.87 18.40
CA ARG A 86 0.00 30.47 19.31
C ARG A 86 0.24 31.96 19.09
N ILE A 87 -0.29 32.56 18.01
CA ILE A 87 -0.09 33.96 17.63
C ILE A 87 -1.32 34.79 18.01
#